data_AF-A0A1U7DKG0-F1
#
_entry.id   AF-A0A1U7DKG0-F1
#
_cell.length_a   1.000
_cell.length_b   1.000
_cell.length_c   1.000
_cell.angle_alpha   90.00
_cell.angle_beta   90.00
_cell.angle_gamma   90.00
#
_symmetry.space_group_name_H-M   'P 1'
#
loop_
_entity.id
_entity.type
_entity.pdbx_description
1 polymer ?
#
loop_
_entity_poly.entity_id
_entity_poly.type
_entity_poly.pdbx_seq_one_letter_code
_entity_poly.pdbx_strand_id
1 'polypeptide(L)'
;MPRDYQFTPRHVDFILTNAGALCSAASLLGGDAAEKRVKRLVDDMCIVSPVTRSMNRQLDMLEDLLALRHVDDPERIEAERFAMIDPGSPVVEEICLLLDGLREARSSIDYFAA
;
A
#
# COMPACT_ATOMS: atom_id res chain seq x y z
N MET A 1 -32.65 -13.91 -6.92
CA MET A 1 -31.40 -14.68 -6.98
C MET A 1 -30.27 -13.75 -6.58
N PRO A 2 -29.44 -14.03 -5.56
CA PRO A 2 -28.24 -13.24 -5.37
C PRO A 2 -27.05 -14.08 -5.81
N ARG A 3 -26.55 -13.80 -7.01
CA ARG A 3 -25.17 -14.13 -7.38
C ARG A 3 -24.46 -12.81 -7.60
N ASP A 4 -24.29 -12.07 -6.52
CA ASP A 4 -23.26 -11.03 -6.44
C ASP A 4 -21.94 -11.78 -6.28
N TYR A 5 -21.44 -12.32 -7.40
CA TYR A 5 -20.08 -12.83 -7.49
C TYR A 5 -19.18 -11.61 -7.37
N GLN A 6 -18.89 -11.21 -6.13
CA GLN A 6 -17.96 -10.14 -5.84
C GLN A 6 -16.61 -10.59 -6.39
N PHE A 7 -16.26 -10.06 -7.55
CA PHE A 7 -14.91 -10.11 -8.06
C PHE A 7 -14.11 -9.19 -7.14
N THR A 8 -13.66 -9.70 -5.99
CA THR A 8 -12.75 -8.95 -5.12
C THR A 8 -11.53 -8.65 -5.97
N PRO A 9 -11.26 -7.38 -6.28
CA PRO A 9 -10.11 -7.04 -7.09
C PRO A 9 -8.84 -7.55 -6.41
N ARG A 10 -7.89 -8.11 -7.16
CA ARG A 10 -6.68 -8.72 -6.60
C ARG A 10 -5.92 -7.80 -5.64
N HIS A 11 -5.91 -6.50 -5.91
CA HIS A 11 -5.31 -5.51 -5.03
C HIS A 11 -6.04 -5.38 -3.69
N VAL A 12 -7.37 -5.55 -3.62
CA VAL A 12 -8.10 -5.54 -2.36
C VAL A 12 -7.72 -6.77 -1.53
N ASP A 13 -7.70 -7.95 -2.15
CA ASP A 13 -7.32 -9.19 -1.47
C ASP A 13 -5.87 -9.13 -0.93
N PHE A 14 -4.94 -8.60 -1.74
CA PHE A 14 -3.56 -8.39 -1.34
C PHE A 14 -3.43 -7.43 -0.14
N ILE A 15 -4.13 -6.29 -0.18
CA ILE A 15 -4.09 -5.29 0.91
C ILE A 15 -4.65 -5.89 2.21
N LEU A 16 -5.77 -6.61 2.14
CA LEU A 16 -6.38 -7.23 3.32
C LEU A 16 -5.50 -8.34 3.91
N THR A 17 -4.89 -9.17 3.06
CA THR A 17 -3.99 -10.25 3.49
C THR A 17 -2.70 -9.72 4.12
N ASN A 18 -2.18 -8.59 3.61
CA ASN A 18 -0.93 -7.99 4.06
C ASN A 18 -1.12 -6.77 4.97
N ALA A 19 -2.33 -6.53 5.50
CA ALA A 19 -2.70 -5.31 6.22
C ALA A 19 -1.73 -4.98 7.37
N GLY A 20 -1.32 -5.98 8.16
CA GLY A 20 -0.37 -5.79 9.25
C GLY A 20 1.01 -5.35 8.77
N ALA A 21 1.56 -6.05 7.77
CA ALA A 21 2.86 -5.75 7.20
C ALA A 21 2.88 -4.37 6.52
N LEU A 22 1.81 -4.01 5.81
CA LEU A 22 1.65 -2.68 5.20
C LEU A 22 1.56 -1.57 6.25
N CYS A 23 0.86 -1.79 7.37
CA CYS A 23 0.82 -0.84 8.48
C CYS A 23 2.21 -0.65 9.11
N SER A 24 2.94 -1.74 9.36
CA SER A 24 4.30 -1.70 9.90
C SER A 24 5.27 -0.98 8.96
N ALA A 25 5.23 -1.30 7.67
CA ALA A 25 6.05 -0.62 6.66
C ALA A 25 5.70 0.87 6.55
N ALA A 26 4.42 1.22 6.55
CA ALA A 26 4.00 2.62 6.51
C ALA A 26 4.40 3.39 7.78
N SER A 27 4.32 2.76 8.95
CA SER A 27 4.80 3.35 10.21
C SER A 27 6.31 3.57 10.18
N LEU A 28 7.07 2.60 9.66
CA LEU A 28 8.52 2.70 9.55
C LEU A 28 8.97 3.79 8.57
N LEU A 29 8.28 3.95 7.44
CA LEU A 29 8.67 4.90 6.38
C LEU A 29 8.06 6.29 6.59
N GLY A 30 6.77 6.38 6.88
CA GLY A 30 6.01 7.63 6.97
C GLY A 30 5.40 7.91 8.36
N GLY A 31 5.53 6.99 9.31
CA GLY A 31 5.12 7.18 10.71
C GLY A 31 3.66 6.98 10.97
N ASP A 32 3.24 7.41 12.16
CA ASP A 32 1.86 7.35 12.63
C ASP A 32 0.85 7.92 11.63
N ALA A 33 1.22 8.97 10.89
CA ALA A 33 0.35 9.57 9.89
C ALA A 33 0.13 8.64 8.69
N ALA A 34 1.19 8.00 8.21
CA ALA A 34 1.14 7.02 7.12
C ALA A 34 0.46 5.73 7.57
N GLU A 35 0.77 5.23 8.77
CA GLU A 35 0.13 4.06 9.36
C GLU A 35 -1.39 4.25 9.49
N LYS A 36 -1.84 5.40 10.04
CA LYS A 36 -3.28 5.73 10.13
C LYS A 36 -3.94 5.79 8.76
N ARG A 37 -3.22 6.23 7.72
CA ARG A 37 -3.74 6.26 6.36
C ARG A 37 -3.93 4.85 5.81
N VAL A 38 -2.96 3.96 6.00
CA VAL A 38 -3.09 2.55 5.59
C VAL A 38 -4.21 1.85 6.34
N LYS A 39 -4.34 2.07 7.66
CA LYS A 39 -5.46 1.51 8.43
C LYS A 39 -6.82 1.94 7.88
N ARG A 40 -6.98 3.23 7.57
CA ARG A 40 -8.20 3.73 6.91
C ARG A 40 -8.44 3.10 5.55
N LEU A 41 -7.40 2.89 4.75
CA LEU A 41 -7.52 2.20 3.46
C LEU A 41 -8.04 0.77 3.63
N VAL A 42 -7.51 0.04 4.61
CA VAL A 42 -7.94 -1.33 4.95
C VAL A 42 -9.40 -1.31 5.43
N ASP A 43 -9.76 -0.39 6.31
CA ASP A 43 -11.14 -0.24 6.82
C ASP A 43 -12.12 0.09 5.68
N ASP A 44 -11.76 1.03 4.80
CA ASP A 44 -12.56 1.41 3.63
C ASP A 44 -12.76 0.22 2.68
N MET A 45 -11.74 -0.61 2.47
CA MET A 45 -11.80 -1.83 1.67
C MET A 45 -12.65 -2.94 2.29
N CYS A 46 -12.69 -3.03 3.62
CA CYS A 46 -13.56 -3.97 4.34
C CYS A 46 -15.05 -3.59 4.24
N ILE A 47 -15.36 -2.29 4.12
CA ILE A 47 -16.72 -1.77 4.23
C ILE A 47 -17.35 -1.48 2.85
N VAL A 48 -16.57 -0.99 1.87
CA VAL A 48 -17.09 -0.46 0.61
C VAL A 48 -16.79 -1.38 -0.57
N SER A 49 -17.82 -1.74 -1.33
CA SER A 49 -17.74 -2.50 -2.59
C SER A 49 -18.51 -1.71 -3.66
N PRO A 50 -17.88 -0.70 -4.32
CA PRO A 50 -16.71 -0.91 -5.18
C PRO A 50 -15.53 0.06 -4.93
N VAL A 51 -14.36 -0.26 -5.51
CA VAL A 51 -13.14 0.57 -5.48
C VAL A 51 -13.44 1.97 -6.03
N THR A 52 -13.37 2.96 -5.16
CA THR A 52 -13.59 4.36 -5.53
C THR A 52 -12.31 5.00 -6.05
N ARG A 53 -12.43 6.13 -6.77
CA ARG A 53 -11.25 6.95 -7.14
C ARG A 53 -10.42 7.37 -5.94
N SER A 54 -11.06 7.54 -4.77
CA SER A 54 -10.38 7.83 -3.50
C SER A 54 -9.47 6.67 -3.09
N MET A 55 -9.94 5.43 -3.19
CA MET A 55 -9.15 4.24 -2.86
C MET A 55 -7.98 4.05 -3.81
N ASN A 56 -8.16 4.27 -5.13
CA ASN A 56 -7.04 4.24 -6.08
C ASN A 56 -5.97 5.28 -5.75
N ARG A 57 -6.37 6.50 -5.37
CA ARG A 57 -5.42 7.54 -4.94
C ARG A 57 -4.69 7.16 -3.65
N GLN A 58 -5.36 6.48 -2.73
CA GLN A 58 -4.72 5.96 -1.51
C GLN A 58 -3.74 4.82 -1.82
N LEU A 59 -4.06 3.96 -2.79
CA LEU A 59 -3.15 2.93 -3.30
C LEU A 59 -1.92 3.54 -3.98
N ASP A 60 -2.09 4.58 -4.79
CA ASP A 60 -0.97 5.33 -5.38
C ASP A 60 -0.05 5.92 -4.31
N MET A 61 -0.63 6.53 -3.27
CA MET A 61 0.16 7.07 -2.17
C MET A 61 0.90 6.00 -1.39
N LEU A 62 0.29 4.82 -1.20
CA LEU A 62 0.93 3.69 -0.53
C LEU A 62 2.08 3.14 -1.38
N GLU A 63 1.87 2.97 -2.69
CA GLU A 63 2.93 2.55 -3.61
C GLU A 63 4.08 3.55 -3.61
N ASP A 64 3.80 4.86 -3.66
CA ASP A 64 4.81 5.92 -3.64
C ASP A 64 5.64 5.92 -2.34
N LEU A 65 4.99 5.64 -1.20
CA LEU A 65 5.66 5.50 0.09
C LEU A 65 6.58 4.27 0.11
N LEU A 66 6.07 3.10 -0.29
CA LEU A 66 6.86 1.86 -0.33
C LEU A 66 8.00 1.92 -1.37
N ALA A 67 7.78 2.63 -2.47
CA ALA A 67 8.79 2.89 -3.50
C ALA A 67 9.78 4.00 -3.12
N LEU A 68 9.66 4.57 -1.92
CA LEU A 68 10.54 5.61 -1.40
C LEU A 68 10.60 6.85 -2.31
N ARG A 69 9.50 7.19 -3.00
CA ARG A 69 9.49 8.25 -4.03
C ARG A 69 9.84 9.64 -3.49
N HIS A 70 9.70 9.86 -2.18
CA HIS A 70 9.86 11.18 -1.56
C HIS A 70 11.03 11.26 -0.55
N VAL A 71 11.93 10.27 -0.54
CA VAL A 71 13.07 10.27 0.40
C VAL A 71 14.21 11.18 -0.01
N ASP A 72 14.15 11.76 -1.20
CA ASP A 72 15.08 12.74 -1.74
C ASP A 72 14.83 14.16 -1.21
N ASP A 73 13.65 14.41 -0.63
CA ASP A 73 13.25 15.68 -0.04
C ASP A 73 13.59 15.70 1.47
N PRO A 74 14.67 16.38 1.89
CA PRO A 74 15.11 16.37 3.29
C PRO A 74 14.14 17.10 4.24
N GLU A 75 13.17 17.86 3.73
CA GLU A 75 12.14 18.50 4.55
C GLU A 75 11.00 17.54 4.92
N ARG A 76 11.01 16.34 4.33
CA ARG A 76 10.00 15.32 4.55
C ARG A 76 10.40 14.30 5.60
N ILE A 77 9.39 13.85 6.33
CA ILE A 77 9.55 12.82 7.36
C ILE A 77 9.99 11.48 6.76
N GLU A 78 9.62 11.22 5.50
CA GLU A 78 10.05 10.04 4.77
C GLU A 78 11.58 9.98 4.61
N ALA A 79 12.24 11.12 4.36
CA ALA A 79 13.70 11.18 4.20
C ALA A 79 14.44 10.93 5.52
N GLU A 80 13.98 11.57 6.61
CA GLU A 80 14.55 11.35 7.95
C GLU A 80 14.41 9.88 8.38
N ARG A 81 13.23 9.30 8.23
CA ARG A 81 12.99 7.91 8.62
C ARG A 81 13.73 6.92 7.75
N PHE A 82 13.76 7.12 6.43
CA PHE A 82 14.53 6.27 5.53
C PHE A 82 16.02 6.27 5.89
N ALA A 83 16.59 7.42 6.24
CA ALA A 83 17.99 7.52 6.67
C ALA A 83 18.30 6.75 7.96
N MET A 84 17.29 6.46 8.80
CA MET A 84 17.43 5.63 10.00
C MET A 84 17.34 4.13 9.73
N ILE A 85 16.91 3.71 8.53
CA ILE A 85 16.82 2.29 8.17
C ILE A 85 18.19 1.79 7.74
N ASP A 86 18.69 0.77 8.42
CA ASP A 86 19.88 0.05 7.97
C ASP A 86 19.58 -0.67 6.64
N PRO A 87 20.30 -0.38 5.54
CA PRO A 87 20.12 -1.06 4.26
C PRO A 87 20.35 -2.58 4.32
N GLY A 88 21.11 -3.07 5.30
CA GLY A 88 21.33 -4.50 5.55
C GLY A 88 20.23 -5.17 6.38
N SER A 89 19.23 -4.41 6.85
CA SER A 89 18.14 -4.94 7.66
C SER A 89 17.16 -5.76 6.81
N PRO A 90 16.67 -6.91 7.32
CA PRO A 90 15.68 -7.73 6.62
C PRO A 90 14.37 -6.99 6.34
N VAL A 91 14.08 -5.90 7.06
CA VAL A 91 12.89 -5.07 6.82
C VAL A 91 12.89 -4.42 5.43
N VAL A 92 14.08 -4.17 4.85
CA VAL A 92 14.20 -3.61 3.51
C VAL A 92 13.68 -4.61 2.47
N GLU A 93 14.04 -5.89 2.63
CA GLU A 93 13.55 -6.97 1.77
C GLU A 93 12.04 -7.12 1.89
N GLU A 94 11.50 -7.08 3.11
CA GLU A 94 10.05 -7.12 3.34
C GLU A 94 9.30 -5.96 2.66
N ILE A 95 9.84 -4.73 2.73
CA ILE A 95 9.26 -3.56 2.04
C ILE A 95 9.28 -3.76 0.53
N CYS A 96 10.38 -4.27 -0.04
CA CYS A 96 10.47 -4.58 -1.47
C CYS A 96 9.44 -5.63 -1.89
N LEU A 97 9.28 -6.72 -1.13
CA LEU A 97 8.28 -7.76 -1.40
C LEU A 97 6.85 -7.22 -1.35
N LEU A 98 6.54 -6.34 -0.40
CA LEU A 98 5.24 -5.68 -0.30
C LEU A 98 4.97 -4.75 -1.49
N LEU A 99 5.97 -4.00 -1.93
CA LEU A 99 5.88 -3.12 -3.09
C LEU A 99 5.63 -3.91 -4.39
N ASP A 100 6.39 -4.98 -4.59
CA ASP A 100 6.27 -5.81 -5.79
C ASP A 100 4.92 -6.54 -5.82
N GLY A 101 4.48 -7.11 -4.70
CA GLY A 101 3.17 -7.75 -4.58
C GLY A 101 2.02 -6.76 -4.80
N LEU A 102 2.15 -5.51 -4.31
CA LEU A 102 1.18 -4.45 -4.56
C LEU A 102 1.10 -4.12 -6.06
N ARG A 103 2.24 -3.95 -6.73
CA ARG A 103 2.30 -3.66 -8.17
C ARG A 103 1.72 -4.80 -9.00
N GLU A 104 2.02 -6.04 -8.66
CA GLU A 104 1.45 -7.21 -9.34
C GLU A 104 -0.07 -7.25 -9.20
N ALA A 105 -0.58 -7.06 -7.97
CA ALA A 105 -2.00 -7.06 -7.68
C ALA A 105 -2.74 -5.90 -8.37
N ARG A 106 -2.06 -4.77 -8.60
CA ARG A 106 -2.57 -3.60 -9.35
C ARG A 106 -2.50 -3.79 -10.87
N SER A 107 -1.42 -4.36 -11.40
CA SER A 107 -1.21 -4.55 -12.86
C SER A 107 -2.23 -5.50 -13.50
N SER A 108 -2.82 -6.40 -12.70
CA SER A 108 -3.92 -7.27 -13.15
C SER A 108 -5.21 -6.50 -13.52
N ILE A 109 -5.29 -5.20 -13.23
CA ILE A 109 -6.42 -4.32 -13.61
C ILE A 109 -6.31 -3.88 -15.07
N ASP A 110 -5.09 -3.72 -15.60
CA ASP A 110 -4.87 -3.14 -16.93
C ASP A 110 -5.18 -4.11 -18.09
N TYR A 111 -5.29 -5.41 -17.82
CA TYR A 111 -5.59 -6.41 -18.86
C TYR A 111 -7.06 -6.50 -19.26
N PHE A 112 -7.99 -5.86 -18.52
CA PHE A 112 -9.42 -5.83 -18.83
C PHE A 112 -9.90 -4.53 -19.48
N ALA A 113 -8.98 -3.59 -19.77
CA ALA A 113 -9.29 -2.28 -20.36
C ALA A 113 -8.72 -2.08 -21.78
N ALA A 114 -8.37 -3.17 -22.49
CA ALA A 114 -7.94 -3.15 -23.89
C ALA A 114 -8.94 -3.83 -24.83
#